data_AF-A0A3C1D6G1-F1
#
_entry.id   AF-A0A3C1D6G1-F1
#
_cell.length_a   1.000
_cell.length_b   1.000
_cell.length_c   1.000
_cell.angle_alpha   90.00
_cell.angle_beta   90.00
_cell.angle_gamma   90.00
#
_symmetry.space_group_name_H-M   'P 1'
#
loop_
_entity.id
_entity.type
_entity.pdbx_description
1 polymer ?
#
loop_
_entity_poly.entity_id
_entity_poly.type
_entity_poly.pdbx_seq_one_letter_code
_entity_poly.pdbx_strand_id
1 'polypeptide(L)'
;MAEQSRLDKVIALARHRGFVFQAGEIYGGSRSAWDYGPLGTELKENIRRQWWQTFVRGRGDMVGLDSSIILPKRVWEASGHVATFTDPLVECLQCHKRFRADNLIEDFEARKGRTAENGLADVPCPNCGTKGQYTEPRAFSGLVKTYLGVVDDESGLYYLRPETAQGIFVNFTNVLTASRKKPPFGIGQVGKAFRNEITPGNFIFRTREFEQMEIEYFTPPAEAPEWFDHWVEACWDWFTDLGIDPANMRRFDVPEEDRAHYSAGTIDVEYRFGFPGKEWGELMGVANRTDYDLKSHAEASGQSLTYFDQASGEKYTPYVIEPSFGLTRAMMAFLVDAYREEEVANAKGGTDTRTVLKLDPRLAPVKVA
;
A
#
# COMPACT_ATOMS: atom_id res chain seq x y z
N MET A 1 -28.63 -19.77 -5.03
CA MET A 1 -27.62 -18.87 -4.40
C MET A 1 -26.48 -18.76 -5.37
N ALA A 2 -25.93 -17.56 -5.59
CA ALA A 2 -24.74 -17.41 -6.43
C ALA A 2 -23.58 -18.22 -5.82
N GLU A 3 -22.77 -18.84 -6.66
CA GLU A 3 -21.57 -19.56 -6.22
C GLU A 3 -20.62 -18.57 -5.52
N GLN A 4 -20.14 -18.92 -4.33
CA GLN A 4 -19.24 -18.05 -3.57
C GLN A 4 -17.91 -17.93 -4.30
N SER A 5 -17.44 -16.69 -4.48
CA SER A 5 -16.14 -16.45 -5.10
C SER A 5 -15.01 -17.01 -4.22
N ARG A 6 -13.84 -17.27 -4.82
CA ARG A 6 -12.64 -17.66 -4.06
C ARG A 6 -12.32 -16.66 -2.94
N LEU A 7 -12.49 -15.37 -3.24
CA LEU A 7 -12.29 -14.29 -2.27
C LEU A 7 -13.26 -14.40 -1.09
N ASP A 8 -14.54 -14.64 -1.34
CA ASP A 8 -15.54 -14.80 -0.27
C ASP A 8 -15.19 -15.99 0.66
N LYS A 9 -14.76 -17.11 0.07
CA LYS A 9 -14.31 -18.29 0.83
C LYS A 9 -13.07 -18.00 1.68
N VAL A 10 -12.10 -17.24 1.15
CA VAL A 10 -10.90 -16.82 1.88
C VAL A 10 -11.24 -15.87 3.02
N ILE A 11 -12.14 -14.90 2.79
CA ILE A 11 -12.62 -13.98 3.84
C ILE A 11 -13.31 -14.76 4.96
N ALA A 12 -14.17 -15.72 4.62
CA ALA A 12 -14.82 -16.58 5.60
C ALA A 12 -13.79 -17.40 6.40
N LEU A 13 -12.82 -18.02 5.72
CA LEU A 13 -11.75 -18.76 6.37
C LEU A 13 -10.91 -17.87 7.30
N ALA A 14 -10.55 -16.66 6.86
CA ALA A 14 -9.74 -15.74 7.64
C ALA A 14 -10.44 -15.34 8.95
N ARG A 15 -11.75 -15.13 8.92
CA ARG A 15 -12.57 -14.85 10.11
C ARG A 15 -12.67 -16.06 11.02
N HIS A 16 -13.01 -17.23 10.48
CA HIS A 16 -13.25 -18.43 11.30
C HIS A 16 -12.00 -19.08 11.87
N ARG A 17 -10.83 -18.90 11.23
CA ARG A 17 -9.57 -19.51 11.66
C ARG A 17 -8.64 -18.58 12.42
N GLY A 18 -9.08 -17.35 12.72
CA GLY A 18 -8.30 -16.42 13.54
C GLY A 18 -7.15 -15.75 12.80
N PHE A 19 -7.35 -15.43 11.52
CA PHE A 19 -6.46 -14.55 10.77
C PHE A 19 -6.85 -13.08 10.93
N VAL A 20 -8.12 -12.74 10.73
CA VAL A 20 -8.57 -11.35 10.72
C VAL A 20 -9.95 -11.23 11.39
N PHE A 21 -10.08 -10.25 12.27
CA PHE A 21 -11.32 -9.90 12.97
C PHE A 21 -11.70 -8.46 12.68
N GLN A 22 -13.01 -8.17 12.79
CA GLN A 22 -13.50 -6.81 12.64
C GLN A 22 -13.03 -5.98 13.84
N ALA A 23 -12.33 -4.87 13.62
CA ALA A 23 -11.85 -4.05 14.74
C ALA A 23 -13.02 -3.53 15.57
N GLY A 24 -12.99 -3.75 16.88
CA GLY A 24 -14.07 -3.37 17.80
C GLY A 24 -15.39 -4.12 17.56
N GLU A 25 -15.35 -5.38 17.12
CA GLU A 25 -16.54 -6.18 16.75
C GLU A 25 -17.65 -6.16 17.81
N ILE A 26 -17.31 -6.29 19.10
CA ILE A 26 -18.28 -6.28 20.21
C ILE A 26 -19.01 -4.92 20.39
N TYR A 27 -18.47 -3.85 19.79
CA TYR A 27 -19.05 -2.51 19.80
C TYR A 27 -19.72 -2.14 18.46
N GLY A 28 -19.94 -3.12 17.58
CA GLY A 28 -20.55 -2.91 16.26
C GLY A 28 -19.55 -2.71 15.12
N GLY A 29 -18.25 -2.77 15.42
CA GLY A 29 -17.17 -2.71 14.44
C GLY A 29 -16.82 -1.30 13.94
N SER A 30 -15.54 -1.09 13.63
CA SER A 30 -15.04 0.12 12.97
C SER A 30 -14.80 -0.13 11.48
N ARG A 31 -15.47 0.64 10.61
CA ARG A 31 -15.33 0.46 9.15
C ARG A 31 -13.88 0.66 8.70
N SER A 32 -13.40 -0.23 7.85
CA SER A 32 -12.03 -0.20 7.30
C SER A 32 -10.93 -0.23 8.36
N ALA A 33 -11.21 -0.82 9.52
CA ALA A 33 -10.24 -1.18 10.54
C ALA A 33 -10.40 -2.66 10.88
N TRP A 34 -9.28 -3.36 11.03
CA TRP A 34 -9.24 -4.81 11.23
C TRP A 34 -8.17 -5.18 12.23
N ASP A 35 -8.48 -6.15 13.09
CA ASP A 35 -7.54 -6.75 14.03
C ASP A 35 -7.04 -8.08 13.46
N TYR A 36 -5.79 -8.46 13.79
CA TYR A 36 -5.21 -9.71 13.32
C TYR A 36 -5.16 -10.71 14.47
N GLY A 37 -5.83 -11.85 14.29
CA GLY A 37 -5.87 -12.93 15.28
C GLY A 37 -4.54 -13.68 15.40
N PRO A 38 -4.48 -14.78 16.17
CA PRO A 38 -3.23 -15.51 16.39
C PRO A 38 -2.52 -15.94 15.09
N LEU A 39 -3.25 -16.57 14.15
CA LEU A 39 -2.65 -17.02 12.88
C LEU A 39 -2.33 -15.84 11.95
N GLY A 40 -3.13 -14.79 12.00
CA GLY A 40 -2.90 -13.60 11.18
C GLY A 40 -1.69 -12.80 11.62
N THR A 41 -1.49 -12.68 12.94
CA THR A 41 -0.31 -12.05 13.54
C THR A 41 0.96 -12.80 13.13
N GLU A 42 0.99 -14.12 13.26
CA GLU A 42 2.15 -14.93 12.84
C GLU A 42 2.39 -14.86 11.32
N LEU A 43 1.34 -14.88 10.50
CA LEU A 43 1.49 -14.73 9.04
C LEU A 43 2.11 -13.36 8.69
N LYS A 44 1.58 -12.27 9.26
CA LYS A 44 2.08 -10.92 9.03
C LYS A 44 3.53 -10.76 9.48
N GLU A 45 3.86 -11.31 10.65
CA GLU A 45 5.23 -11.29 11.16
C GLU A 45 6.18 -12.08 10.27
N ASN A 46 5.77 -13.25 9.78
CA ASN A 46 6.57 -14.04 8.84
C ASN A 46 6.79 -13.29 7.53
N ILE A 47 5.76 -12.66 6.96
CA ILE A 47 5.87 -11.83 5.75
C ILE A 47 6.86 -10.67 6.00
N ARG A 48 6.70 -9.95 7.11
CA ARG A 48 7.60 -8.84 7.50
C ARG A 48 9.04 -9.31 7.59
N ARG A 49 9.29 -10.43 8.29
CA ARG A 49 10.63 -10.98 8.49
C ARG A 49 11.25 -11.47 7.18
N GLN A 50 10.48 -12.11 6.32
CA GLN A 50 10.96 -12.54 5.01
C GLN A 50 11.32 -11.33 4.15
N TRP A 51 10.48 -10.31 4.10
CA TRP A 51 10.78 -9.07 3.38
C TRP A 51 12.06 -8.40 3.91
N TRP A 52 12.16 -8.26 5.24
CA TRP A 52 13.34 -7.66 5.88
C TRP A 52 14.61 -8.48 5.64
N GLN A 53 14.50 -9.81 5.67
CA GLN A 53 15.61 -10.70 5.39
C GLN A 53 16.07 -10.59 3.93
N THR A 54 15.15 -10.55 2.96
CA THR A 54 15.50 -10.47 1.54
C THR A 54 16.07 -9.11 1.18
N PHE A 55 15.35 -8.03 1.51
CA PHE A 55 15.66 -6.71 0.96
C PHE A 55 16.53 -5.85 1.87
N VAL A 56 16.60 -6.11 3.17
CA VAL A 56 17.38 -5.27 4.09
C VAL A 56 18.61 -6.01 4.60
N ARG A 57 18.43 -7.11 5.35
CA ARG A 57 19.54 -7.84 5.98
C ARG A 57 20.35 -8.66 4.97
N GLY A 58 19.72 -9.17 3.92
CA GLY A 58 20.34 -10.02 2.91
C GLY A 58 21.21 -9.27 1.91
N ARG A 59 21.17 -7.94 1.89
CA ARG A 59 21.88 -7.10 0.92
C ARG A 59 22.99 -6.28 1.56
N GLY A 60 24.11 -6.16 0.84
CA GLY A 60 25.26 -5.36 1.29
C GLY A 60 25.10 -3.85 1.10
N ASP A 61 24.12 -3.42 0.32
CA ASP A 61 23.83 -2.04 -0.05
C ASP A 61 22.61 -1.46 0.69
N MET A 62 22.09 -2.16 1.70
CA MET A 62 20.88 -1.78 2.41
C MET A 62 21.10 -1.59 3.91
N VAL A 63 20.33 -0.68 4.50
CA VAL A 63 20.27 -0.45 5.95
C VAL A 63 18.82 -0.26 6.39
N GLY A 64 18.55 -0.48 7.68
CA GLY A 64 17.22 -0.32 8.25
C GLY A 64 17.03 1.04 8.93
N LEU A 65 15.79 1.54 8.91
CA LEU A 65 15.34 2.67 9.72
C LEU A 65 13.98 2.34 10.36
N ASP A 66 13.75 2.92 11.54
CA ASP A 66 12.43 2.99 12.17
C ASP A 66 12.17 4.44 12.60
N SER A 67 11.40 5.16 11.78
CA SER A 67 11.02 6.55 12.03
C SER A 67 9.67 6.65 12.75
N SER A 68 9.49 7.73 13.49
CA SER A 68 8.23 8.03 14.19
C SER A 68 7.04 8.13 13.23
N ILE A 69 5.85 7.71 13.70
CA ILE A 69 4.57 7.91 13.00
C ILE A 69 4.20 9.39 12.92
N ILE A 70 4.48 10.14 13.99
CA ILE A 70 4.18 11.56 14.08
C ILE A 70 5.45 12.34 13.77
N LEU A 71 5.44 13.03 12.64
CA LEU A 71 6.51 13.92 12.20
C LEU A 71 6.03 15.38 12.24
N PRO A 72 6.94 16.37 12.33
CA PRO A 72 6.57 17.78 12.27
C PRO A 72 5.70 18.08 11.05
N LYS A 73 4.64 18.88 11.24
CA LYS A 73 3.71 19.29 10.18
C LYS A 73 4.40 19.72 8.88
N ARG A 74 5.50 20.48 9.02
CA ARG A 74 6.30 20.99 7.90
C ARG A 74 6.85 19.90 6.96
N VAL A 75 7.03 18.67 7.44
CA VAL A 75 7.45 17.52 6.60
C VAL A 75 6.37 17.19 5.57
N TRP A 76 5.09 17.24 5.97
CA TRP A 76 3.94 16.96 5.10
C TRP A 76 3.60 18.14 4.18
N GLU A 77 3.95 19.35 4.60
CA GLU A 77 3.87 20.55 3.74
C GLU A 77 4.96 20.51 2.66
N ALA A 78 6.21 20.21 3.04
CA ALA A 78 7.34 20.13 2.13
C ALA A 78 7.17 19.05 1.05
N SER A 79 6.64 17.89 1.44
CA SER A 79 6.36 16.78 0.51
C SER A 79 5.09 16.98 -0.33
N GLY A 80 4.36 18.09 -0.16
CA GLY A 80 3.15 18.39 -0.91
C GLY A 80 1.88 17.70 -0.40
N HIS A 81 1.97 16.71 0.50
CA HIS A 81 0.83 15.96 1.03
C HIS A 81 -0.30 16.85 1.58
N VAL A 82 0.03 17.93 2.29
CA VAL A 82 -1.00 18.84 2.82
C VAL A 82 -1.78 19.54 1.70
N ALA A 83 -1.14 19.81 0.57
CA ALA A 83 -1.75 20.52 -0.56
C ALA A 83 -2.48 19.59 -1.54
N THR A 84 -1.96 18.38 -1.78
CA THR A 84 -2.41 17.51 -2.87
C THR A 84 -3.12 16.24 -2.42
N PHE A 85 -2.99 15.84 -1.15
CA PHE A 85 -3.58 14.58 -0.65
C PHE A 85 -5.06 14.78 -0.29
N THR A 86 -5.86 15.12 -1.32
CA THR A 86 -7.28 15.40 -1.22
C THR A 86 -8.09 14.64 -2.26
N ASP A 87 -9.15 13.98 -1.81
CA ASP A 87 -10.09 13.27 -2.67
C ASP A 87 -11.37 14.11 -2.91
N PRO A 88 -12.00 14.00 -4.10
CA PRO A 88 -13.28 14.64 -4.37
C PRO A 88 -14.41 13.87 -3.67
N LEU A 89 -14.87 14.38 -2.53
CA LEU A 89 -15.94 13.78 -1.73
C LEU A 89 -17.31 14.24 -2.20
N VAL A 90 -18.22 13.29 -2.41
CA VAL A 90 -19.65 13.53 -2.64
C VAL A 90 -20.52 12.71 -1.68
N GLU A 91 -21.70 13.23 -1.37
CA GLU A 91 -22.72 12.55 -0.57
C GLU A 91 -23.97 12.33 -1.41
N CYS A 92 -24.52 11.11 -1.41
CA CYS A 92 -25.80 10.83 -2.05
C CYS A 92 -26.93 11.52 -1.28
N LEU A 93 -27.71 12.36 -1.95
CA LEU A 93 -28.79 13.14 -1.34
C LEU A 93 -29.95 12.30 -0.81
N GLN A 94 -30.04 11.03 -1.23
CA GLN A 94 -31.11 10.11 -0.81
C GLN A 94 -30.72 9.25 0.40
N CYS A 95 -29.52 8.65 0.39
CA CYS A 95 -29.10 7.71 1.44
C CYS A 95 -27.99 8.24 2.35
N HIS A 96 -27.52 9.46 2.10
CA HIS A 96 -26.47 10.15 2.86
C HIS A 96 -25.14 9.36 2.97
N LYS A 97 -24.96 8.35 2.11
CA LYS A 97 -23.67 7.67 2.00
C LYS A 97 -22.71 8.53 1.20
N ARG A 98 -21.47 8.53 1.66
CA ARG A 98 -20.35 9.28 1.12
C ARG A 98 -19.51 8.39 0.22
N PHE A 99 -19.04 8.97 -0.88
CA PHE A 99 -18.28 8.29 -1.91
C PHE A 99 -17.21 9.22 -2.45
N ARG A 100 -16.17 8.64 -3.05
CA ARG A 100 -15.27 9.42 -3.91
C ARG A 100 -15.90 9.56 -5.30
N ALA A 101 -15.90 10.78 -5.83
CA ALA A 101 -16.55 11.10 -7.10
C ALA A 101 -15.91 10.39 -8.30
N ASP A 102 -14.57 10.32 -8.31
CA ASP A 102 -13.76 9.64 -9.32
C ASP A 102 -14.07 8.13 -9.39
N ASN A 103 -14.01 7.43 -8.25
CA ASN A 103 -14.31 6.00 -8.16
C ASN A 103 -15.74 5.69 -8.63
N LEU A 104 -16.71 6.56 -8.34
CA LEU A 104 -18.09 6.38 -8.80
C LEU A 104 -18.20 6.40 -10.32
N ILE A 105 -17.46 7.30 -10.97
CA ILE A 105 -17.42 7.41 -12.43
C ILE A 105 -16.69 6.20 -13.01
N GLU A 106 -15.48 5.90 -12.54
CA GLU A 106 -14.69 4.75 -13.00
C GLU A 106 -15.45 3.42 -12.88
N ASP A 107 -16.07 3.15 -11.72
CA ASP A 107 -16.86 1.94 -11.49
C ASP A 107 -18.07 1.87 -12.43
N PHE A 108 -18.69 3.02 -12.73
CA PHE A 108 -19.81 3.09 -13.67
C PHE A 108 -19.35 2.78 -15.10
N GLU A 109 -18.26 3.40 -15.54
CA GLU A 109 -17.72 3.24 -16.88
C GLU A 109 -17.25 1.80 -17.12
N ALA A 110 -16.54 1.21 -16.15
CA ALA A 110 -16.13 -0.19 -16.20
C ALA A 110 -17.32 -1.16 -16.27
N ARG A 111 -18.39 -0.90 -15.51
CA ARG A 111 -19.60 -1.76 -15.51
C ARG A 111 -20.48 -1.60 -16.74
N LYS A 112 -20.51 -0.41 -17.33
CA LYS A 112 -21.39 -0.09 -18.47
C LYS A 112 -20.67 -0.13 -19.82
N GLY A 113 -19.34 -0.16 -19.84
CA GLY A 113 -18.54 -0.10 -21.06
C GLY A 113 -18.73 1.19 -21.85
N ARG A 114 -19.09 2.29 -21.18
CA ARG A 114 -19.29 3.62 -21.79
C ARG A 114 -18.91 4.72 -20.82
N THR A 115 -18.51 5.87 -21.33
CA THR A 115 -18.14 7.04 -20.54
C THR A 115 -19.35 7.70 -19.87
N ALA A 116 -19.12 8.33 -18.72
CA ALA A 116 -20.12 9.16 -18.04
C ALA A 116 -20.09 10.58 -18.63
N GLU A 117 -20.78 10.79 -19.76
CA GLU A 117 -20.78 12.07 -20.49
C GLU A 117 -21.16 13.28 -19.63
N ASN A 118 -22.08 13.11 -18.67
CA ASN A 118 -22.49 14.16 -17.73
C ASN A 118 -21.88 13.98 -16.32
N GLY A 119 -20.77 13.25 -16.20
CA GLY A 119 -20.12 12.93 -14.93
C GLY A 119 -21.07 12.26 -13.94
N LEU A 120 -21.06 12.70 -12.68
CA LEU A 120 -21.88 12.13 -11.60
C LEU A 120 -23.39 12.14 -11.88
N ALA A 121 -23.88 13.03 -12.75
CA ALA A 121 -25.29 13.06 -13.12
C ALA A 121 -25.74 11.76 -13.82
N ASP A 122 -24.81 11.06 -14.47
CA ASP A 122 -25.07 9.78 -15.12
C ASP A 122 -24.93 8.56 -14.22
N VAL A 123 -24.32 8.74 -13.05
CA VAL A 123 -23.94 7.64 -12.17
C VAL A 123 -25.04 7.35 -11.14
N PRO A 124 -25.61 6.14 -11.09
CA PRO A 124 -26.51 5.72 -10.03
C PRO A 124 -25.74 5.45 -8.73
N CYS A 125 -26.34 5.82 -7.60
CA CYS A 125 -25.80 5.49 -6.28
C CYS A 125 -25.68 3.98 -6.14
N PRO A 126 -24.47 3.42 -5.86
CA PRO A 126 -24.29 1.98 -5.74
C PRO A 126 -25.04 1.40 -4.54
N ASN A 127 -25.45 2.24 -3.59
CA ASN A 127 -26.18 1.82 -2.40
C ASN A 127 -27.71 1.82 -2.55
N CYS A 128 -28.29 2.87 -3.15
CA CYS A 128 -29.76 3.03 -3.21
C CYS A 128 -30.31 3.15 -4.64
N GLY A 129 -29.45 3.14 -5.66
CA GLY A 129 -29.85 3.21 -7.06
C GLY A 129 -30.26 4.60 -7.56
N THR A 130 -30.37 5.61 -6.69
CA THR A 130 -30.73 6.98 -7.09
C THR A 130 -29.70 7.55 -8.05
N LYS A 131 -30.13 7.97 -9.24
CA LYS A 131 -29.27 8.50 -10.30
C LYS A 131 -29.04 10.00 -10.14
N GLY A 132 -27.78 10.42 -10.20
CA GLY A 132 -27.39 11.83 -10.33
C GLY A 132 -27.69 12.76 -9.15
N GLN A 133 -28.18 12.23 -8.03
CA GLN A 133 -28.50 13.02 -6.85
C GLN A 133 -27.36 12.95 -5.82
N TYR A 134 -26.31 13.72 -6.07
CA TYR A 134 -25.18 13.90 -5.17
C TYR A 134 -25.00 15.37 -4.81
N THR A 135 -24.34 15.64 -3.68
CA THR A 135 -23.84 16.98 -3.37
C THR A 135 -22.73 17.40 -4.35
N GLU A 136 -22.48 18.71 -4.46
CA GLU A 136 -21.28 19.21 -5.11
C GLU A 136 -20.00 18.59 -4.49
N PRO A 137 -19.01 18.18 -5.31
CA PRO A 137 -17.74 17.66 -4.82
C PRO A 137 -17.04 18.64 -3.88
N ARG A 138 -16.58 18.14 -2.74
CA ARG A 138 -15.74 18.90 -1.79
C ARG A 138 -14.40 18.22 -1.64
N ALA A 139 -13.34 19.02 -1.51
CA ALA A 139 -12.02 18.49 -1.20
C ALA A 139 -12.02 17.88 0.21
N PHE A 140 -11.68 16.61 0.30
CA PHE A 140 -11.55 15.89 1.56
C PHE A 140 -10.11 15.43 1.72
N SER A 141 -9.44 15.87 2.79
CA SER A 141 -8.05 15.46 3.04
C SER A 141 -7.97 13.99 3.41
N GLY A 142 -7.14 13.25 2.67
CA GLY A 142 -6.78 11.88 2.98
C GLY A 142 -5.85 11.75 4.18
N LEU A 143 -5.33 12.85 4.74
CA LEU A 143 -4.47 12.83 5.92
C LEU A 143 -5.31 12.67 7.19
N VAL A 144 -4.89 11.78 8.08
CA VAL A 144 -5.49 11.66 9.42
C VAL A 144 -4.88 12.72 10.33
N LYS A 145 -5.70 13.69 10.73
CA LYS A 145 -5.33 14.76 11.64
C LYS A 145 -5.30 14.26 13.09
N THR A 146 -4.34 14.75 13.87
CA THR A 146 -4.27 14.59 15.32
C THR A 146 -3.82 15.90 15.95
N TYR A 147 -4.00 16.05 17.25
CA TYR A 147 -3.61 17.25 17.99
C TYR A 147 -2.63 16.85 19.10
N LEU A 148 -1.46 17.48 19.11
CA LEU A 148 -0.44 17.32 20.14
C LEU A 148 -0.29 18.61 20.95
N GLY A 149 -0.32 18.49 22.27
CA GLY A 149 -0.12 19.61 23.17
C GLY A 149 -1.17 19.66 24.27
N VAL A 150 -1.29 20.83 24.89
CA VAL A 150 -2.22 21.08 26.02
C VAL A 150 -3.60 21.53 25.53
N VAL A 151 -3.71 21.93 24.26
CA VAL A 151 -4.92 22.45 23.64
C VAL A 151 -5.15 21.75 22.30
N ASP A 152 -6.41 21.35 22.07
CA ASP A 152 -6.85 20.72 20.82
C ASP A 152 -7.21 21.80 19.78
N ASP A 153 -6.23 22.59 19.36
CA ASP A 153 -6.38 23.65 18.36
C ASP A 153 -5.33 23.59 17.24
N GLU A 154 -5.43 24.48 16.24
CA GLU A 154 -4.53 24.51 15.07
C GLU A 154 -3.04 24.66 15.44
N SER A 155 -2.70 25.19 16.61
CA SER A 155 -1.30 25.26 17.06
C SER A 155 -0.73 23.88 17.41
N GLY A 156 -1.60 22.95 17.81
CA GLY A 156 -1.28 21.56 18.08
C GLY A 156 -1.53 20.64 16.89
N LEU A 157 -1.85 21.12 15.68
CA LEU A 157 -2.19 20.24 14.55
C LEU A 157 -0.99 19.44 14.04
N TYR A 158 -1.13 18.12 14.07
CA TYR A 158 -0.21 17.14 13.47
C TYR A 158 -0.98 16.16 12.59
N TYR A 159 -0.23 15.31 11.89
CA TYR A 159 -0.79 14.23 11.07
C TYR A 159 -0.16 12.91 11.47
N LEU A 160 -0.96 11.85 11.42
CA LEU A 160 -0.42 10.50 11.35
C LEU A 160 0.09 10.27 9.92
N ARG A 161 1.30 9.73 9.78
CA ARG A 161 1.92 9.59 8.46
C ARG A 161 1.06 8.76 7.48
N PRO A 162 0.83 9.24 6.24
CA PRO A 162 0.10 8.50 5.20
C PRO A 162 0.97 7.49 4.43
N GLU A 163 2.29 7.59 4.62
CA GLU A 163 3.34 6.74 4.07
C GLU A 163 4.54 6.73 5.01
N THR A 164 5.50 5.83 4.81
CA THR A 164 6.68 5.70 5.67
C THR A 164 7.92 6.39 5.05
N ALA A 165 7.96 6.54 3.73
CA ALA A 165 9.02 7.18 2.93
C ALA A 165 9.55 8.51 3.50
N GLN A 166 8.66 9.42 3.92
CA GLN A 166 9.07 10.74 4.44
C GLN A 166 10.00 10.66 5.65
N GLY A 167 9.83 9.65 6.51
CA GLY A 167 10.71 9.42 7.64
C GLY A 167 12.14 9.03 7.24
N ILE A 168 12.28 8.38 6.08
CA ILE A 168 13.56 8.02 5.47
C ILE A 168 14.23 9.27 4.89
N PHE A 169 13.51 10.08 4.10
CA PHE A 169 14.07 11.28 3.47
C PHE A 169 14.62 12.28 4.49
N VAL A 170 13.88 12.57 5.57
CA VAL A 170 14.35 13.50 6.61
C VAL A 170 15.55 12.98 7.41
N ASN A 171 15.82 11.67 7.34
CA ASN A 171 16.97 11.02 7.97
C ASN A 171 18.10 10.67 7.00
N PHE A 172 18.01 11.05 5.73
CA PHE A 172 19.00 10.70 4.70
C PHE A 172 20.43 10.98 5.15
N THR A 173 20.73 12.21 5.58
CA THR A 173 22.09 12.60 6.02
C THR A 173 22.53 11.88 7.30
N ASN A 174 21.62 11.64 8.23
CA ASN A 174 21.90 10.90 9.47
C ASN A 174 22.32 9.46 9.16
N VAL A 175 21.53 8.79 8.31
CA VAL A 175 21.78 7.40 7.93
C VAL A 175 23.03 7.28 7.06
N LEU A 176 23.21 8.15 6.07
CA LEU A 176 24.41 8.19 5.24
C LEU A 176 25.68 8.30 6.11
N THR A 177 25.67 9.20 7.09
CA THR A 177 26.81 9.43 8.00
C THR A 177 27.06 8.25 8.93
N ALA A 178 26.01 7.74 9.60
CA ALA A 178 26.14 6.69 10.59
C ALA A 178 26.49 5.33 9.98
N SER A 179 25.90 5.00 8.82
CA SER A 179 26.11 3.73 8.14
C SER A 179 27.35 3.69 7.26
N ARG A 180 27.92 4.87 6.95
CA ARG A 180 29.05 5.04 6.00
C ARG A 180 28.77 4.43 4.62
N LYS A 181 27.51 4.34 4.23
CA LYS A 181 27.10 3.94 2.88
C LYS A 181 27.40 5.05 1.88
N LYS A 182 27.39 4.67 0.61
CA LYS A 182 27.58 5.56 -0.54
C LYS A 182 26.55 5.15 -1.59
N PRO A 183 25.89 6.09 -2.30
CA PRO A 183 25.07 5.73 -3.45
C PRO A 183 25.87 4.89 -4.47
N PRO A 184 25.28 3.84 -5.05
CA PRO A 184 23.92 3.35 -4.79
C PRO A 184 23.80 2.61 -3.44
N PHE A 185 22.80 2.99 -2.63
CA PHE A 185 22.41 2.29 -1.40
C PHE A 185 20.95 2.60 -1.06
N GLY A 186 20.30 1.75 -0.27
CA GLY A 186 18.94 2.01 0.18
C GLY A 186 18.71 1.93 1.67
N ILE A 187 17.58 2.49 2.07
CA ILE A 187 17.08 2.48 3.44
C ILE A 187 15.71 1.80 3.41
N GLY A 188 15.60 0.66 4.10
CA GLY A 188 14.35 -0.07 4.25
C GLY A 188 13.65 0.27 5.57
N GLN A 189 12.34 0.39 5.53
CA GLN A 189 11.50 0.63 6.71
C GLN A 189 10.22 -0.19 6.63
N VAL A 190 9.80 -0.73 7.77
CA VAL A 190 8.47 -1.31 7.93
C VAL A 190 7.75 -0.58 9.04
N GLY A 191 6.52 -0.16 8.80
CA GLY A 191 5.71 0.38 9.86
C GLY A 191 4.30 0.78 9.43
N LYS A 192 3.56 1.32 10.39
CA LYS A 192 2.17 1.74 10.17
C LYS A 192 2.09 3.02 9.34
N ALA A 193 1.05 3.12 8.54
CA ALA A 193 0.62 4.30 7.81
C ALA A 193 -0.90 4.44 7.88
N PHE A 194 -1.38 5.67 7.71
CA PHE A 194 -2.76 6.05 7.97
C PHE A 194 -3.32 6.88 6.81
N ARG A 195 -4.40 6.38 6.19
CA ARG A 195 -5.12 7.12 5.15
C ARG A 195 -6.58 7.25 5.56
N ASN A 196 -7.10 8.47 5.50
CA ASN A 196 -8.47 8.79 5.86
C ASN A 196 -9.42 8.35 4.74
N GLU A 197 -9.54 7.04 4.53
CA GLU A 197 -10.29 6.48 3.40
C GLU A 197 -11.79 6.83 3.47
N ILE A 198 -12.31 7.36 2.36
CA ILE A 198 -13.72 7.75 2.20
C ILE A 198 -14.58 6.52 1.94
N THR A 199 -14.11 5.62 1.05
CA THR A 199 -14.91 4.48 0.59
C THR A 199 -14.34 3.18 1.16
N PRO A 200 -14.91 2.65 2.26
CA PRO A 200 -14.49 1.37 2.80
C PRO A 200 -14.90 0.24 1.85
N GLY A 201 -13.98 -0.70 1.55
CA GLY A 201 -14.29 -1.81 0.64
C GLY A 201 -13.23 -2.92 0.60
N ASN A 202 -13.62 -4.08 0.10
CA ASN A 202 -12.74 -5.21 -0.23
C ASN A 202 -11.90 -5.76 0.95
N PHE A 203 -12.54 -6.00 2.10
CA PHE A 203 -11.93 -6.64 3.27
C PHE A 203 -10.70 -5.85 3.78
N ILE A 204 -9.52 -6.48 3.86
CA ILE A 204 -8.28 -5.85 4.32
C ILE A 204 -7.54 -5.06 3.22
N PHE A 205 -8.10 -4.98 2.01
CA PHE A 205 -7.46 -4.29 0.87
C PHE A 205 -7.48 -2.76 0.99
N ARG A 206 -8.60 -2.17 1.44
CA ARG A 206 -8.75 -0.73 1.72
C ARG A 206 -9.05 -0.48 3.19
N THR A 207 -8.03 -0.05 3.92
CA THR A 207 -8.08 0.17 5.37
C THR A 207 -7.57 1.57 5.71
N ARG A 208 -7.98 2.10 6.86
CA ARG A 208 -7.51 3.42 7.32
C ARG A 208 -6.18 3.36 8.06
N GLU A 209 -5.85 2.19 8.57
CA GLU A 209 -4.60 1.86 9.23
C GLU A 209 -4.07 0.58 8.60
N PHE A 210 -2.85 0.65 8.07
CA PHE A 210 -2.17 -0.48 7.45
C PHE A 210 -0.67 -0.38 7.70
N GLU A 211 0.06 -1.41 7.30
CA GLU A 211 1.51 -1.43 7.37
C GLU A 211 2.08 -1.46 5.96
N GLN A 212 3.11 -0.66 5.75
CA GLN A 212 3.90 -0.67 4.53
C GLN A 212 5.31 -1.17 4.81
N MET A 213 5.92 -1.74 3.79
CA MET A 213 7.32 -2.11 3.75
C MET A 213 7.91 -1.36 2.56
N GLU A 214 8.63 -0.28 2.83
CA GLU A 214 9.11 0.66 1.82
C GLU A 214 10.64 0.70 1.83
N ILE A 215 11.20 0.91 0.64
CA ILE A 215 12.63 1.09 0.42
C ILE A 215 12.80 2.40 -0.33
N GLU A 216 13.65 3.28 0.18
CA GLU A 216 14.18 4.38 -0.63
C GLU A 216 15.58 4.02 -1.06
N TYR A 217 15.77 3.73 -2.35
CA TYR A 217 17.06 3.37 -2.92
C TYR A 217 17.69 4.59 -3.61
N PHE A 218 18.70 5.16 -2.96
CA PHE A 218 19.41 6.36 -3.39
C PHE A 218 20.50 6.00 -4.38
N THR A 219 20.43 6.56 -5.57
CA THR A 219 21.31 6.25 -6.71
C THR A 219 21.89 7.50 -7.34
N PRO A 220 23.09 7.45 -7.97
CA PRO A 220 23.48 8.44 -8.97
C PRO A 220 22.38 8.60 -10.03
N PRO A 221 22.09 9.82 -10.52
CA PRO A 221 21.03 10.04 -11.51
C PRO A 221 21.18 9.22 -12.80
N ALA A 222 22.41 9.05 -13.28
CA ALA A 222 22.71 8.32 -14.50
C ALA A 222 22.41 6.81 -14.40
N GLU A 223 22.43 6.24 -13.19
CA GLU A 223 22.18 4.82 -12.94
C GLU A 223 20.71 4.53 -12.57
N ALA A 224 19.90 5.56 -12.35
CA ALA A 224 18.53 5.41 -11.84
C ALA A 224 17.63 4.52 -12.73
N PRO A 225 17.67 4.59 -14.08
CA PRO A 225 16.87 3.70 -14.92
C PRO A 225 17.23 2.23 -14.76
N GLU A 226 18.52 1.90 -14.65
CA GLU A 226 18.97 0.51 -14.46
C GLU A 226 18.54 -0.04 -13.09
N TRP A 227 18.67 0.78 -12.04
CA TRP A 227 18.20 0.40 -10.71
C TRP A 227 16.68 0.28 -10.63
N PHE A 228 15.93 1.09 -11.38
CA PHE A 228 14.48 0.98 -11.49
C PHE A 228 14.08 -0.40 -12.02
N ASP A 229 14.64 -0.81 -13.17
CA ASP A 229 14.36 -2.12 -13.77
C ASP A 229 14.79 -3.27 -12.84
N HIS A 230 15.95 -3.16 -12.19
CA HIS A 230 16.41 -4.14 -11.22
C HIS A 230 15.42 -4.31 -10.05
N TRP A 231 14.89 -3.21 -9.51
CA TRP A 231 13.94 -3.25 -8.40
C TRP A 231 12.57 -3.78 -8.81
N VAL A 232 12.10 -3.50 -10.04
CA VAL A 232 10.87 -4.11 -10.57
C VAL A 232 10.99 -5.64 -10.58
N GLU A 233 12.10 -6.17 -11.10
CA GLU A 233 12.32 -7.61 -11.16
C GLU A 233 12.54 -8.22 -9.77
N ALA A 234 13.35 -7.59 -8.90
CA ALA A 234 13.57 -8.07 -7.55
C ALA A 234 12.28 -8.16 -6.72
N CYS A 235 11.37 -7.19 -6.89
CA CYS A 235 10.06 -7.19 -6.25
C CYS A 235 9.15 -8.30 -6.78
N TRP A 236 9.12 -8.49 -8.11
CA TRP A 236 8.38 -9.58 -8.75
C TRP A 236 8.87 -10.96 -8.28
N ASP A 237 10.19 -11.16 -8.28
CA ASP A 237 10.83 -12.40 -7.88
C ASP A 237 10.53 -12.75 -6.42
N TRP A 238 10.46 -11.76 -5.53
CA TRP A 238 10.12 -12.00 -4.12
C TRP A 238 8.74 -12.63 -3.93
N PHE A 239 7.73 -12.19 -4.68
CA PHE A 239 6.38 -12.77 -4.60
C PHE A 239 6.32 -14.17 -5.20
N THR A 240 6.95 -14.37 -6.36
CA THR A 240 6.92 -15.65 -7.08
C THR A 240 7.76 -16.72 -6.37
N ASP A 241 8.91 -16.34 -5.79
CA ASP A 241 9.73 -17.22 -4.93
C ASP A 241 8.96 -17.65 -3.68
N LEU A 242 8.07 -16.80 -3.14
CA LEU A 242 7.20 -17.12 -2.01
C LEU A 242 5.88 -17.82 -2.44
N GLY A 243 5.81 -18.29 -3.67
CA GLY A 243 4.78 -19.22 -4.14
C GLY A 243 3.52 -18.58 -4.72
N ILE A 244 3.51 -17.26 -5.01
CA ILE A 244 2.43 -16.68 -5.82
C ILE A 244 2.56 -17.19 -7.27
N ASP A 245 1.45 -17.65 -7.84
CA ASP A 245 1.38 -18.03 -9.25
C ASP A 245 1.57 -16.78 -10.14
N PRO A 246 2.62 -16.72 -10.99
CA PRO A 246 2.85 -15.60 -11.90
C PRO A 246 1.66 -15.29 -12.81
N ALA A 247 0.79 -16.27 -13.12
CA ALA A 247 -0.41 -16.05 -13.92
C ALA A 247 -1.48 -15.18 -13.22
N ASN A 248 -1.36 -15.00 -11.90
CA ASN A 248 -2.22 -14.11 -11.11
C ASN A 248 -1.60 -12.73 -10.88
N MET A 249 -0.41 -12.46 -11.43
CA MET A 249 0.29 -11.19 -11.30
C MET A 249 0.51 -10.53 -12.67
N ARG A 250 0.59 -9.21 -12.71
CA ARG A 250 1.07 -8.46 -13.87
C ARG A 250 1.89 -7.24 -13.44
N ARG A 251 2.78 -6.80 -14.34
CA ARG A 251 3.41 -5.48 -14.28
C ARG A 251 2.52 -4.52 -15.07
N PHE A 252 2.05 -3.47 -14.43
CA PHE A 252 1.27 -2.41 -15.06
C PHE A 252 2.14 -1.15 -15.12
N ASP A 253 2.50 -0.73 -16.33
CA ASP A 253 3.17 0.55 -16.55
C ASP A 253 2.13 1.66 -16.45
N VAL A 254 2.25 2.47 -15.40
CA VAL A 254 1.30 3.55 -15.13
C VAL A 254 1.45 4.60 -16.23
N PRO A 255 0.37 4.99 -16.94
CA PRO A 255 0.42 6.04 -17.97
C PRO A 255 0.99 7.36 -17.44
N GLU A 256 1.66 8.12 -18.29
CA GLU A 256 2.34 9.37 -17.89
C GLU A 256 1.38 10.38 -17.22
N GLU A 257 0.14 10.45 -17.71
CA GLU A 257 -0.94 11.29 -17.18
C GLU A 257 -1.41 10.89 -15.77
N ASP A 258 -1.23 9.62 -15.39
CA ASP A 258 -1.67 9.06 -14.11
C ASP A 258 -0.51 8.96 -13.09
N ARG A 259 0.73 9.20 -13.54
CA ARG A 259 1.91 9.22 -12.67
C ARG A 259 1.89 10.43 -11.73
N ALA A 260 2.45 10.25 -10.54
CA ALA A 260 2.77 11.40 -9.69
C ALA A 260 3.69 12.37 -10.43
N HIS A 261 3.52 13.68 -10.23
CA HIS A 261 4.22 14.73 -11.00
C HIS A 261 5.76 14.68 -10.90
N TYR A 262 6.30 13.92 -9.94
CA TYR A 262 7.73 13.71 -9.72
C TYR A 262 8.25 12.36 -10.22
N SER A 263 7.38 11.49 -10.72
CA SER A 263 7.77 10.14 -11.14
C SER A 263 8.20 10.11 -12.61
N ALA A 264 9.47 9.76 -12.85
CA ALA A 264 9.99 9.48 -14.19
C ALA A 264 9.47 8.15 -14.77
N GLY A 265 8.93 7.27 -13.92
CA GLY A 265 8.36 5.98 -14.30
C GLY A 265 7.84 5.24 -13.08
N THR A 266 6.68 4.60 -13.20
CA THR A 266 6.08 3.79 -12.14
C THR A 266 5.57 2.49 -12.72
N ILE A 267 6.03 1.36 -12.17
CA ILE A 267 5.48 0.03 -12.45
C ILE A 267 4.73 -0.44 -11.21
N ASP A 268 3.42 -0.62 -11.34
CA ASP A 268 2.62 -1.29 -10.33
C ASP A 268 2.67 -2.81 -10.57
N VAL A 269 2.96 -3.56 -9.51
CA VAL A 269 2.71 -5.00 -9.53
C VAL A 269 1.28 -5.19 -9.05
N GLU A 270 0.43 -5.73 -9.91
CA GLU A 270 -0.98 -5.97 -9.61
C GLU A 270 -1.27 -7.47 -9.48
N TYR A 271 -2.26 -7.79 -8.66
CA TYR A 271 -2.70 -9.16 -8.39
C TYR A 271 -4.20 -9.34 -8.67
N ARG A 272 -4.56 -10.53 -9.17
CA ARG A 272 -5.96 -10.95 -9.39
C ARG A 272 -6.65 -11.35 -8.09
N PHE A 273 -7.03 -10.37 -7.28
CA PHE A 273 -7.74 -10.61 -6.01
C PHE A 273 -9.14 -11.21 -6.17
N GLY A 274 -9.73 -11.15 -7.37
CA GLY A 274 -11.09 -11.61 -7.63
C GLY A 274 -12.17 -10.64 -7.16
N PHE A 275 -11.90 -9.33 -7.22
CA PHE A 275 -12.90 -8.31 -6.88
C PHE A 275 -14.02 -8.25 -7.92
N PRO A 276 -15.29 -8.07 -7.51
CA PRO A 276 -16.38 -7.92 -8.48
C PRO A 276 -16.19 -6.69 -9.37
N GLY A 277 -16.12 -6.90 -10.69
CA GLY A 277 -16.00 -5.82 -11.67
C GLY A 277 -14.61 -5.18 -11.81
N LYS A 278 -13.61 -5.66 -11.05
CA LYS A 278 -12.21 -5.21 -11.17
C LYS A 278 -11.28 -6.43 -11.12
N GLU A 279 -10.68 -6.76 -12.24
CA GLU A 279 -9.83 -7.96 -12.36
C GLU A 279 -8.52 -7.83 -11.57
N TRP A 280 -7.89 -6.65 -11.63
CA TRP A 280 -6.56 -6.41 -11.08
C TRP A 280 -6.61 -5.40 -9.93
N GLY A 281 -5.86 -5.67 -8.86
CA GLY A 281 -5.64 -4.71 -7.78
C GLY A 281 -4.16 -4.53 -7.52
N GLU A 282 -3.73 -3.29 -7.35
CA GLU A 282 -2.38 -2.90 -6.95
C GLU A 282 -1.95 -3.62 -5.67
N LEU A 283 -0.88 -4.43 -5.77
CA LEU A 283 -0.27 -5.15 -4.66
C LEU A 283 0.88 -4.33 -4.05
N MET A 284 1.66 -3.68 -4.91
CA MET A 284 2.79 -2.81 -4.58
C MET A 284 3.15 -1.95 -5.82
N GLY A 285 3.95 -0.89 -5.64
CA GLY A 285 4.46 -0.06 -6.73
C GLY A 285 5.98 0.16 -6.65
N VAL A 286 6.66 0.19 -7.80
CA VAL A 286 8.05 0.65 -7.93
C VAL A 286 8.04 1.97 -8.69
N ALA A 287 8.53 3.04 -8.07
CA ALA A 287 8.56 4.37 -8.67
C ALA A 287 10.00 4.90 -8.78
N ASN A 288 10.33 5.56 -9.90
CA ASN A 288 11.52 6.40 -10.02
C ASN A 288 11.14 7.84 -9.73
N ARG A 289 11.39 8.30 -8.49
CA ARG A 289 10.96 9.60 -7.97
C ARG A 289 11.94 10.74 -8.28
N THR A 290 12.99 10.45 -9.05
CA THR A 290 14.07 11.39 -9.36
C THR A 290 14.68 12.00 -8.09
N ASP A 291 15.02 13.28 -8.08
CA ASP A 291 15.58 13.98 -6.91
C ASP A 291 14.54 14.82 -6.14
N TYR A 292 13.25 14.66 -6.46
CA TYR A 292 12.16 15.47 -5.93
C TYR A 292 12.14 15.50 -4.40
N ASP A 293 12.07 14.36 -3.74
CA ASP A 293 11.87 14.29 -2.29
C ASP A 293 13.00 14.96 -1.51
N LEU A 294 14.24 14.69 -1.89
CA LEU A 294 15.41 15.29 -1.24
C LEU A 294 15.50 16.79 -1.54
N LYS A 295 15.17 17.24 -2.77
CA LYS A 295 15.12 18.68 -3.09
C LYS A 295 14.03 19.40 -2.30
N SER A 296 12.82 18.87 -2.27
CA SER A 296 11.70 19.48 -1.56
C SER A 296 12.00 19.65 -0.07
N HIS A 297 12.60 18.63 0.57
CA HIS A 297 13.03 18.75 1.97
C HIS A 297 14.23 19.68 2.15
N ALA A 298 15.20 19.69 1.23
CA ALA A 298 16.34 20.59 1.31
C ALA A 298 15.91 22.06 1.21
N GLU A 299 15.04 22.39 0.26
CA GLU A 299 14.46 23.73 0.09
C GLU A 299 13.63 24.13 1.30
N ALA A 300 12.74 23.24 1.77
CA ALA A 300 11.88 23.54 2.89
C ALA A 300 12.64 23.64 4.22
N SER A 301 13.70 22.85 4.45
CA SER A 301 14.42 22.83 5.74
C SER A 301 15.64 23.75 5.80
N GLY A 302 16.19 24.14 4.65
CA GLY A 302 17.48 24.83 4.53
C GLY A 302 18.71 23.93 4.77
N GLN A 303 18.52 22.62 4.94
CA GLN A 303 19.59 21.65 5.11
C GLN A 303 20.01 21.05 3.77
N SER A 304 21.30 20.76 3.59
CA SER A 304 21.78 20.11 2.37
C SER A 304 21.54 18.60 2.43
N LEU A 305 20.73 18.09 1.51
CA LEU A 305 20.47 16.65 1.31
C LEU A 305 21.12 16.15 0.02
N THR A 306 22.41 16.42 -0.12
CA THR A 306 23.21 16.07 -1.31
C THR A 306 24.33 15.11 -0.92
N TYR A 307 24.85 14.37 -1.90
CA TYR A 307 26.01 13.51 -1.76
C TYR A 307 27.20 14.10 -2.51
N PHE A 308 28.40 14.00 -1.94
CA PHE A 308 29.66 14.36 -2.59
C PHE A 308 30.43 13.09 -2.91
N ASP A 309 30.58 12.79 -4.19
CA ASP A 309 31.37 11.67 -4.64
C ASP A 309 32.85 12.07 -4.76
N GLN A 310 33.69 11.43 -3.94
CA GLN A 310 35.13 11.68 -3.94
C GLN A 310 35.83 11.18 -5.21
N ALA A 311 35.27 10.17 -5.90
CA ALA A 311 35.90 9.59 -7.08
C ALA A 311 35.77 10.51 -8.30
N SER A 312 34.59 11.07 -8.53
CA SER A 312 34.33 12.06 -9.59
C SER A 312 34.64 13.50 -9.17
N GLY A 313 34.63 13.80 -7.87
CA GLY A 313 34.72 15.16 -7.35
C GLY A 313 33.41 15.95 -7.49
N GLU A 314 32.30 15.28 -7.81
CA GLU A 314 31.01 15.91 -8.07
C GLU A 314 30.08 15.88 -6.84
N LYS A 315 29.21 16.88 -6.77
CA LYS A 315 28.16 16.98 -5.75
C LYS A 315 26.80 16.94 -6.44
N TYR A 316 25.94 16.02 -6.03
CA TYR A 316 24.62 15.84 -6.63
C TYR A 316 23.55 15.50 -5.59
N THR A 317 22.28 15.70 -5.93
CA THR A 317 21.16 15.14 -5.18
C THR A 317 20.88 13.74 -5.73
N PRO A 318 20.97 12.68 -4.92
CA PRO A 318 20.65 11.34 -5.39
C PRO A 318 19.23 11.23 -5.94
N TYR A 319 19.07 10.41 -6.97
CA TYR A 319 17.75 9.97 -7.40
C TYR A 319 17.25 8.87 -6.47
N VAL A 320 15.93 8.71 -6.37
CA VAL A 320 15.30 7.73 -5.50
C VAL A 320 14.48 6.76 -6.33
N ILE A 321 14.78 5.46 -6.18
CA ILE A 321 13.92 4.37 -6.61
C ILE A 321 13.19 3.84 -5.38
N GLU A 322 11.85 3.88 -5.42
CA GLU A 322 10.99 3.50 -4.31
C GLU A 322 10.20 2.23 -4.64
N PRO A 323 10.60 1.07 -4.12
CA PRO A 323 9.70 -0.07 -3.91
C PRO A 323 8.80 0.14 -2.68
N SER A 324 7.49 0.27 -2.87
CA SER A 324 6.50 0.39 -1.80
C SER A 324 5.54 -0.81 -1.77
N PHE A 325 5.64 -1.62 -0.72
CA PHE A 325 4.80 -2.81 -0.50
C PHE A 325 3.72 -2.53 0.54
N GLY A 326 2.48 -2.95 0.28
CA GLY A 326 1.45 -3.07 1.31
C GLY A 326 1.53 -4.42 2.01
N LEU A 327 1.99 -4.48 3.27
CA LEU A 327 2.11 -5.74 4.02
C LEU A 327 0.77 -6.47 4.13
N THR A 328 -0.30 -5.71 4.38
CA THR A 328 -1.67 -6.23 4.47
C THR A 328 -2.17 -6.77 3.13
N ARG A 329 -1.83 -6.09 2.02
CA ARG A 329 -2.20 -6.54 0.66
C ARG A 329 -1.42 -7.80 0.27
N ALA A 330 -0.14 -7.87 0.62
CA ALA A 330 0.68 -9.07 0.46
C ALA A 330 0.09 -10.27 1.23
N MET A 331 -0.29 -10.08 2.50
CA MET A 331 -0.96 -11.12 3.28
C MET A 331 -2.24 -11.61 2.58
N MET A 332 -3.06 -10.70 2.05
CA MET A 332 -4.26 -11.04 1.31
C MET A 332 -3.95 -11.84 0.04
N ALA A 333 -2.96 -11.41 -0.75
CA ALA A 333 -2.54 -12.09 -1.96
C ALA A 333 -2.05 -13.52 -1.65
N PHE A 334 -1.18 -13.70 -0.65
CA PHE A 334 -0.72 -15.04 -0.25
C PHE A 334 -1.85 -15.94 0.24
N LEU A 335 -2.85 -15.41 0.97
CA LEU A 335 -4.00 -16.20 1.41
C LEU A 335 -4.89 -16.61 0.23
N VAL A 336 -5.17 -15.69 -0.70
CA VAL A 336 -5.97 -15.97 -1.89
C VAL A 336 -5.27 -16.96 -2.80
N ASP A 337 -3.97 -16.76 -3.05
CA ASP A 337 -3.18 -17.62 -3.93
C ASP A 337 -2.92 -19.00 -3.32
N ALA A 338 -2.79 -19.12 -2.00
CA ALA A 338 -2.57 -20.42 -1.34
C ALA A 338 -3.85 -21.25 -1.16
N TYR A 339 -5.04 -20.66 -1.26
CA TYR A 339 -6.31 -21.33 -0.96
C TYR A 339 -6.64 -22.44 -1.96
N ARG A 340 -6.78 -23.68 -1.49
CA ARG A 340 -7.22 -24.84 -2.29
C ARG A 340 -8.33 -25.59 -1.56
N GLU A 341 -9.24 -26.17 -2.33
CA GLU A 341 -10.17 -27.21 -1.88
C GLU A 341 -9.70 -28.53 -2.50
N GLU A 342 -9.48 -29.54 -1.66
CA GLU A 342 -9.03 -30.86 -2.09
C GLU A 342 -10.08 -31.90 -1.74
N GLU A 343 -10.39 -32.75 -2.70
CA GLU A 343 -11.16 -33.97 -2.49
C GLU A 343 -10.25 -35.06 -1.90
N VAL A 344 -10.65 -35.62 -0.77
CA VAL A 344 -9.92 -36.67 -0.06
C VAL A 344 -10.81 -37.87 0.19
N ALA A 345 -10.27 -39.07 0.00
CA ALA A 345 -10.99 -40.30 0.29
C ALA A 345 -11.27 -40.40 1.80
N ASN A 346 -12.52 -40.69 2.15
CA ASN A 346 -12.95 -40.88 3.52
C ASN A 346 -12.88 -42.37 3.91
N ALA A 347 -12.83 -42.64 5.21
CA ALA A 347 -12.70 -44.00 5.75
C ALA A 347 -13.89 -44.94 5.42
N LYS A 348 -14.98 -44.40 4.87
CA LYS A 348 -16.19 -45.13 4.49
C LYS A 348 -16.30 -45.39 2.98
N GLY A 349 -15.25 -45.08 2.20
CA GLY A 349 -15.21 -45.30 0.75
C GLY A 349 -15.88 -44.21 -0.10
N GLY A 350 -16.20 -43.05 0.47
CA GLY A 350 -16.64 -41.85 -0.25
C GLY A 350 -15.55 -40.77 -0.30
N THR A 351 -15.92 -39.57 -0.72
CA THR A 351 -15.02 -38.41 -0.84
C THR A 351 -15.50 -37.27 0.07
N ASP A 352 -14.59 -36.70 0.85
CA ASP A 352 -14.83 -35.48 1.63
C ASP A 352 -14.02 -34.32 1.02
N THR A 353 -14.54 -33.10 1.09
CA THR A 353 -13.80 -31.90 0.68
C THR A 353 -13.13 -31.27 1.91
N ARG A 354 -11.82 -31.02 1.82
CA ARG A 354 -11.08 -30.25 2.83
C ARG A 354 -10.50 -28.97 2.24
N THR A 355 -10.40 -27.94 3.06
CA THR A 355 -9.68 -26.72 2.71
C THR A 355 -8.23 -26.81 3.14
N VAL A 356 -7.31 -26.43 2.25
CA VAL A 356 -5.86 -26.38 2.50
C VAL A 356 -5.33 -25.01 2.08
N LEU A 357 -4.52 -24.39 2.94
CA LEU A 357 -3.69 -23.25 2.56
C LEU A 357 -2.29 -23.77 2.20
N LYS A 358 -1.96 -23.81 0.90
CA LYS A 358 -0.62 -24.17 0.40
C LYS A 358 0.34 -22.99 0.48
N LEU A 359 0.52 -22.43 1.68
CA LEU A 359 1.48 -21.35 1.92
C LEU A 359 2.91 -21.87 1.79
N ASP A 360 3.83 -21.03 1.33
CA ASP A 360 5.27 -21.31 1.43
C ASP A 360 5.64 -21.59 2.90
N PRO A 361 6.46 -22.62 3.19
CA PRO A 361 6.86 -22.95 4.57
C PRO A 361 7.45 -21.78 5.36
N ARG A 362 8.13 -20.84 4.69
CA ARG A 362 8.68 -19.63 5.29
C ARG A 362 7.57 -18.71 5.82
N LEU A 363 6.40 -18.71 5.19
CA LEU A 363 5.26 -17.87 5.55
C LEU A 363 4.26 -18.54 6.51
N ALA A 364 4.16 -19.88 6.49
CA ALA A 364 3.19 -20.64 7.27
C ALA A 364 3.13 -20.21 8.76
N PRO A 365 1.96 -19.85 9.33
CA PRO A 365 1.86 -19.40 10.73
C PRO A 365 2.39 -20.41 11.76
N VAL A 366 2.23 -21.70 11.47
CA VAL A 366 2.70 -22.81 12.30
C VAL A 366 3.53 -23.73 11.41
N LYS A 367 4.77 -24.03 11.80
CA LYS A 367 5.69 -24.83 10.97
C LYS A 367 5.54 -26.33 11.17
N VAL A 368 5.22 -26.75 12.40
CA VAL A 368 5.05 -28.15 12.82
C VAL A 368 3.93 -28.19 13.85
N ALA A 369 3.05 -29.19 13.78
CA ALA A 369 1.92 -29.40 14.68
C ALA A 369 1.94 -30.81 15.27
#